data_AF-A0AAN0NLP7-F1
#
_entry.id   AF-A0AAN0NLP7-F1
#
_cell.length_a   1.000
_cell.length_b   1.000
_cell.length_c   1.000
_cell.angle_alpha   90.00
_cell.angle_beta   90.00
_cell.angle_gamma   90.00
#
_symmetry.space_group_name_H-M   'P 1'
#
loop_
_entity.id
_entity.type
_entity.pdbx_description
1 polymer ?
#
loop_
_entity_poly.entity_id
_entity_poly.type
_entity_poly.pdbx_seq_one_letter_code
_entity_poly.pdbx_strand_id
1 'polypeptide(L)' 'MSNAQVLLLIAAFVTLTLGSFIWFIVTWDADNEKSISQAASPATQFTIISPKILAPQAIPTFERATT' A
#
# COMPACT_ATOMS: atom_id res chain seq x y z
N MET A 1 16.97 32.39 -32.16
CA MET A 1 15.63 31.86 -31.87
C MET A 1 14.64 32.99 -32.03
N SER A 2 13.69 32.89 -32.97
CA SER A 2 12.62 33.89 -33.11
C SER A 2 11.48 33.62 -32.12
N ASN A 3 10.71 34.64 -31.76
CA ASN A 3 9.56 34.48 -30.86
C ASN A 3 8.57 33.41 -31.36
N ALA A 4 8.39 33.30 -32.69
CA ALA A 4 7.56 32.28 -33.31
C ALA A 4 8.05 30.84 -33.04
N GLN A 5 9.37 30.62 -33.05
CA GLN A 5 9.95 29.31 -32.73
C GLN A 5 9.71 28.93 -31.26
N VAL A 6 9.84 29.90 -30.35
CA VAL A 6 9.58 29.68 -28.93
C VAL A 6 8.10 29.35 -28.69
N LEU A 7 7.19 30.09 -29.33
CA LEU A 7 5.75 29.80 -29.25
C LEU A 7 5.41 28.42 -29.78
N LEU A 8 6.03 27.99 -30.88
CA LEU A 8 5.87 26.62 -31.40
C LEU A 8 6.39 25.56 -30.44
N LEU A 9 7.51 25.81 -29.77
CA LEU A 9 8.09 24.89 -28.79
C LEU A 9 7.16 24.71 -27.59
N ILE A 10 6.61 25.82 -27.08
CA ILE A 10 5.64 25.82 -25.98
C ILE A 10 4.36 25.11 -26.42
N ALA A 11 3.84 25.42 -27.61
CA ALA A 11 2.64 24.78 -28.14
C ALA A 11 2.84 23.27 -28.28
N ALA A 12 3.97 22.82 -28.83
CA ALA A 12 4.31 21.41 -28.95
C ALA A 12 4.43 20.72 -27.57
N PHE A 13 5.05 21.39 -26.60
CA PHE A 13 5.15 20.88 -25.24
C PHE A 13 3.78 20.70 -24.59
N VAL A 14 2.90 21.71 -24.72
CA VAL A 14 1.55 21.69 -24.15
C VAL A 14 0.71 20.61 -24.83
N THR A 15 0.74 20.49 -26.17
CA THR A 15 -0.05 19.46 -26.87
C THR A 15 0.42 18.06 -26.58
N LEU A 16 1.73 17.82 -26.45
CA LEU A 16 2.26 16.52 -26.04
C LEU A 16 1.87 16.19 -24.59
N THR A 17 1.96 17.16 -23.68
CA THR A 17 1.64 16.95 -22.26
C THR A 17 0.15 16.71 -22.04
N LEU A 18 -0.70 17.61 -22.54
CA LEU A 18 -2.16 17.46 -22.42
C LEU A 18 -2.67 16.28 -23.25
N GLY A 19 -2.14 16.07 -24.45
CA GLY A 19 -2.53 14.95 -25.30
C GLY A 19 -2.22 13.61 -24.65
N SER A 20 -1.01 13.46 -24.08
CA SER A 20 -0.62 12.26 -23.33
C SER A 20 -1.50 12.05 -22.10
N PHE A 21 -1.78 13.12 -21.35
CA PHE A 21 -2.64 13.05 -20.17
C PHE A 21 -4.08 12.66 -20.51
N ILE A 22 -4.69 13.27 -21.53
CA ILE A 22 -6.03 12.93 -21.98
C ILE A 22 -6.07 11.49 -22.49
N TRP A 23 -5.07 11.07 -23.29
CA TRP A 23 -4.95 9.69 -23.75
C TRP A 23 -4.90 8.71 -22.59
N PHE A 24 -4.10 9.00 -21.55
CA PHE A 24 -4.02 8.19 -20.34
C PHE A 24 -5.38 8.00 -19.66
N ILE A 25 -6.16 9.08 -19.50
CA ILE A 25 -7.51 9.00 -18.90
C ILE A 25 -8.49 8.22 -19.79
N VAL A 26 -8.44 8.42 -21.10
CA VAL A 26 -9.33 7.74 -22.05
C VAL A 26 -9.03 6.25 -22.16
N THR A 27 -7.75 5.87 -22.15
CA THR A 27 -7.34 4.46 -22.17
C THR A 27 -7.42 3.79 -20.81
N TRP A 28 -7.66 4.55 -19.74
CA TRP A 28 -7.74 4.02 -18.39
C TRP A 28 -8.97 3.12 -18.25
N ASP A 29 -8.75 1.89 -17.79
CA ASP A 29 -9.79 0.91 -17.53
C ASP A 29 -9.81 0.61 -16.03
N ALA A 30 -10.83 1.14 -15.33
CA ALA A 30 -10.97 1.01 -13.89
C ALA A 30 -11.36 -0.41 -13.43
N ASP A 31 -11.95 -1.22 -14.32
CA ASP A 31 -12.37 -2.59 -14.01
C ASP A 31 -11.19 -3.56 -14.03
N ASN A 32 -10.11 -3.23 -14.75
CA ASN A 32 -8.87 -4.00 -14.77
C ASN A 32 -7.95 -3.72 -13.56
N GLU A 33 -8.24 -2.69 -12.78
CA GLU A 33 -7.52 -2.41 -11.55
C GLU A 33 -8.12 -3.22 -10.39
N LYS A 34 -7.61 -4.44 -10.19
CA LYS A 34 -7.78 -5.13 -8.90
C LYS A 34 -7.38 -4.17 -7.79
N SER A 35 -8.37 -3.70 -7.02
CA SER A 35 -8.21 -2.73 -5.95
C SER A 35 -6.96 -3.08 -5.13
N ILE A 36 -5.95 -2.21 -5.16
CA ILE A 36 -4.71 -2.38 -4.39
C ILE A 36 -5.00 -2.47 -2.87
N SER A 37 -6.19 -2.08 -2.43
CA SER A 37 -6.72 -2.34 -1.08
C SER A 37 -6.83 -3.84 -0.77
N GLN A 38 -6.95 -4.71 -1.78
CA GLN A 38 -6.95 -6.17 -1.60
C GLN A 38 -5.54 -6.78 -1.67
N ALA A 39 -4.57 -6.10 -2.30
CA ALA A 39 -3.18 -6.56 -2.38
C ALA A 39 -2.36 -6.20 -1.13
N ALA A 40 -2.88 -5.34 -0.25
CA ALA A 40 -2.25 -4.98 1.00
C ALA A 40 -3.22 -5.13 2.18
N SER A 41 -3.43 -6.37 2.62
CA SER A 41 -3.57 -6.62 4.05
C SER A 41 -2.21 -7.04 4.62
N PRO A 42 -1.32 -6.10 5.01
CA PRO A 42 -0.21 -6.43 5.91
C PRO A 42 -0.69 -6.71 7.35
N ALA A 43 -1.96 -7.09 7.55
CA ALA A 43 -2.52 -7.38 8.87
C ALA A 43 -2.27 -8.82 9.36
N THR A 44 -1.62 -9.68 8.57
CA THR A 44 -1.38 -11.09 8.95
C THR A 44 0.09 -11.43 9.14
N GLN A 45 0.92 -10.46 9.56
CA GLN A 45 2.29 -10.76 10.01
C GLN A 45 2.61 -10.23 11.42
N PHE A 46 1.67 -9.58 12.11
CA PHE A 46 1.78 -9.52 13.56
C PHE A 46 1.25 -10.85 14.11
N THR A 47 2.08 -11.89 13.99
CA THR A 47 2.09 -12.97 14.97
C THR A 47 2.40 -12.28 16.30
N ILE A 48 1.36 -11.75 16.95
CA ILE A 48 1.34 -11.76 18.41
C ILE A 48 1.49 -13.23 18.72
N ILE A 49 2.69 -13.55 19.19
CA ILE A 49 2.94 -14.73 19.98
C ILE A 49 1.84 -14.67 21.02
N SER A 50 0.70 -15.34 20.79
CA SER A 50 -0.29 -15.52 21.83
C SER A 50 0.50 -16.10 22.99
N PRO A 51 0.72 -15.39 24.11
CA PRO A 51 1.04 -16.13 25.31
C PRO A 51 -0.17 -17.05 25.42
N LYS A 52 0.07 -18.36 25.37
CA LYS A 52 -0.96 -19.34 25.70
C LYS A 52 -1.34 -19.06 27.15
N ILE A 53 -2.22 -18.08 27.36
CA ILE A 53 -2.95 -17.89 28.60
C ILE A 53 -4.17 -18.78 28.44
N LEU A 54 -3.93 -20.09 28.51
CA LEU A 54 -4.98 -21.06 28.77
C LEU A 54 -4.41 -22.22 29.57
N ALA A 55 -4.26 -21.98 30.87
CA ALA A 55 -4.72 -22.88 31.91
C ALA A 55 -4.84 -22.07 33.22
N PRO A 56 -6.05 -21.64 33.62
CA PRO A 56 -6.28 -21.00 34.93
C PRO A 56 -6.15 -21.98 36.12
N GLN A 57 -5.38 -23.08 36.01
CA GLN A 57 -5.30 -24.10 37.06
C GLN A 57 -3.92 -24.80 37.09
N ALA A 58 -2.92 -24.14 37.65
CA ALA A 58 -1.79 -24.78 38.32
C ALA A 58 -1.05 -23.74 39.15
N ILE A 59 -1.55 -23.44 40.35
CA ILE A 59 -0.72 -22.80 41.38
C ILE A 59 0.28 -23.88 41.80
N PRO A 60 1.60 -23.72 41.61
CA PRO A 60 2.55 -24.64 42.20
C PRO A 60 2.51 -24.46 43.72
N THR A 61 1.85 -25.38 44.41
CA THR A 61 1.97 -25.53 45.87
C THR A 61 3.44 -25.78 46.18
N PHE A 62 4.12 -24.80 46.75
CA PHE A 62 5.46 -24.98 47.29
C PHE A 62 5.34 -25.80 48.58
N GLU A 63 5.46 -27.13 48.47
CA GLU A 63 5.71 -27.98 49.64
C GLU A 63 7.11 -27.65 50.16
N ARG A 64 7.15 -26.89 51.25
CA ARG A 64 8.36 -26.57 51.98
C ARG A 64 8.88 -27.85 52.64
N ALA A 65 9.82 -28.52 51.99
CA ALA A 65 10.58 -29.61 52.59
C ALA A 65 11.38 -29.06 53.78
N THR A 66 10.84 -29.25 54.97
CA THR A 66 11.59 -29.23 56.23
C THR A 66 12.25 -30.58 56.43
N THR A 67 13.58 -30.63 56.44
CA THR A 67 14.43 -31.41 57.38
C THR A 67 15.88 -31.01 57.14
#